data_AF-A0A438CR53-F1
#
_entry.id   AF-A0A438CR53-F1
#
_cell.length_a   1.000
_cell.length_b   1.000
_cell.length_c   1.000
_cell.angle_alpha   90.00
_cell.angle_beta   90.00
_cell.angle_gamma   90.00
#
_symmetry.space_group_name_H-M   'P 1'
#
loop_
_entity.id
_entity.type
_entity.pdbx_description
1 polymer ?
#
loop_
_entity_poly.entity_id
_entity_poly.type
_entity_poly.pdbx_seq_one_letter_code
_entity_poly.pdbx_strand_id
1 'polypeptide(L)'
;MHVSYLIGCDNELAQLHTRHPEACDKVGGVIIMHIDDLRKFALLWLHKTEEVRADKAHYARNITGDIYESGWISEMYGYSFGAAELNLRHGINREILIYPGYVPEPGVKYRVFHYGLEFVVGNWSFDKANWRDSDLVNKCWAKFPDPPDPSTLDASDDDILQRDLLSIECAKKLNEALYLYHKRRNCPDPNSLSKSAWDTATEATMSRKFGRFEGSYVARSDHGPMNISKQSSLPVVTDRAFSSFRFWLVGLWAFSVLGFLAVMLVVFLGRRGRGRKTKNYKSKRRSYPGTLDSNGHDRDM
;
A
#
# COMPACT_ATOMS: atom_id res chain seq x y z
N MET A 1 14.95 5.75 18.68
CA MET A 1 13.72 6.54 18.82
C MET A 1 12.72 5.71 19.61
N HIS A 2 12.17 6.23 20.71
CA HIS A 2 11.11 5.53 21.46
C HIS A 2 9.79 5.92 20.82
N VAL A 3 9.21 5.03 20.01
CA VAL A 3 7.83 5.17 19.56
C VAL A 3 6.96 4.76 20.75
N SER A 4 6.56 5.73 21.56
CA SER A 4 5.96 5.54 22.89
C SER A 4 4.65 4.75 22.88
N TYR A 5 3.97 4.66 21.74
CA TYR A 5 2.73 3.88 21.62
C TYR A 5 2.95 2.39 21.29
N LEU A 6 4.16 2.00 20.87
CA LEU A 6 4.46 0.59 20.58
C LEU A 6 5.14 -0.05 21.78
N ILE A 7 4.49 -1.07 22.33
CA ILE A 7 4.96 -1.79 23.53
C ILE A 7 6.29 -2.51 23.23
N GLY A 8 6.48 -2.99 21.99
CA GLY A 8 7.68 -3.71 21.58
C GLY A 8 7.55 -5.20 21.89
N CYS A 9 8.68 -5.89 22.12
CA CYS A 9 8.68 -7.32 22.42
C CYS A 9 8.57 -7.67 23.91
N ASP A 10 8.38 -6.66 24.77
CA ASP A 10 8.18 -6.84 26.22
C ASP A 10 6.73 -7.29 26.52
N ASN A 11 6.22 -8.28 25.77
CA ASN A 11 4.86 -8.81 25.87
C ASN A 11 4.80 -10.31 25.50
N GLU A 12 3.62 -10.91 25.67
CA GLU A 12 3.41 -12.34 25.44
C GLU A 12 3.60 -12.79 23.98
N LEU A 13 3.40 -11.90 22.98
CA LEU A 13 3.60 -12.28 21.57
C LEU A 13 5.05 -12.71 21.31
N ALA A 14 6.02 -12.10 21.98
CA ALA A 14 7.42 -12.51 21.82
C ALA A 14 7.63 -13.97 22.27
N GLN A 15 6.94 -14.41 23.33
CA GLN A 15 7.04 -15.80 23.80
C GLN A 15 6.30 -16.77 22.87
N LEU A 16 5.22 -16.31 22.23
CA LEU A 16 4.41 -17.13 21.32
C LEU A 16 5.05 -17.29 19.94
N HIS A 17 5.64 -16.22 19.42
CA HIS A 17 6.03 -16.13 18.00
C HIS A 17 7.53 -16.13 17.76
N THR A 18 8.37 -16.19 18.79
CA THR A 18 9.81 -16.44 18.61
C THR A 18 10.38 -17.42 19.64
N ARG A 19 11.38 -18.19 19.20
CA ARG A 19 12.20 -19.06 20.04
C ARG A 19 13.25 -18.28 20.84
N HIS A 20 13.47 -17.02 20.50
CA HIS A 20 14.50 -16.15 21.06
C HIS A 20 13.90 -14.81 21.55
N PRO A 21 12.97 -14.81 22.51
CA PRO A 21 12.36 -13.58 23.01
C PRO A 21 13.39 -12.58 23.57
N GLU A 22 14.50 -13.06 24.14
CA GLU A 22 15.63 -12.26 24.60
C GLU A 22 16.41 -11.54 23.48
N ALA A 23 16.17 -11.93 22.22
CA ALA A 23 16.74 -11.31 21.04
C ALA A 23 15.78 -10.32 20.34
N CYS A 24 14.56 -10.18 20.85
CA CYS A 24 13.53 -9.36 20.23
C CYS A 24 13.60 -7.92 20.74
N ASP A 25 13.87 -6.98 19.83
CA ASP A 25 13.92 -5.55 20.11
C ASP A 25 12.63 -4.83 19.71
N LYS A 26 12.45 -3.61 20.23
CA LYS A 26 11.26 -2.78 19.98
C LYS A 26 11.03 -2.49 18.50
N VAL A 27 9.76 -2.35 18.16
CA VAL A 27 9.25 -2.10 16.80
C VAL A 27 9.08 -0.59 16.52
N GLY A 28 8.95 -0.19 15.24
CA GLY A 28 8.39 1.13 14.89
C GLY A 28 9.28 2.11 14.13
N GLY A 29 10.59 1.89 14.09
CA GLY A 29 11.54 2.81 13.45
C GLY A 29 11.77 2.54 11.96
N VAL A 30 12.50 3.45 11.29
CA VAL A 30 13.12 3.11 10.01
C VAL A 30 14.22 2.07 10.25
N ILE A 31 14.24 1.06 9.40
CA ILE A 31 15.22 -0.03 9.46
C ILE A 31 16.28 0.21 8.41
N ILE A 32 17.54 0.18 8.83
CA ILE A 32 18.69 0.16 7.94
C ILE A 32 19.40 -1.16 8.18
N MET A 33 19.48 -1.97 7.14
CA MET A 33 19.99 -3.34 7.23
C MET A 33 21.00 -3.58 6.12
N HIS A 34 22.07 -4.31 6.42
CA HIS A 34 23.00 -4.76 5.40
C HIS A 34 22.29 -5.70 4.41
N ILE A 35 22.64 -5.63 3.12
CA ILE A 35 21.94 -6.39 2.09
C ILE A 35 21.99 -7.91 2.31
N ASP A 36 23.07 -8.41 2.90
CA ASP A 36 23.22 -9.85 3.17
C ASP A 36 22.36 -10.32 4.34
N ASP A 37 22.10 -9.46 5.32
CA ASP A 37 21.16 -9.75 6.40
C ASP A 37 19.74 -9.71 5.85
N LEU A 38 19.41 -8.71 5.03
CA LEU A 38 18.11 -8.59 4.38
C LEU A 38 17.76 -9.83 3.54
N ARG A 39 18.71 -10.38 2.79
CA ARG A 39 18.49 -11.60 1.98
C ARG A 39 18.09 -12.81 2.82
N LYS A 40 18.68 -12.98 4.00
CA LYS A 40 18.34 -14.06 4.93
C LYS A 40 17.01 -13.78 5.64
N PHE A 41 16.79 -12.52 5.96
CA PHE A 41 15.67 -12.04 6.77
C PHE A 41 14.35 -11.93 6.00
N ALA A 42 14.36 -11.53 4.74
CA ALA A 42 13.15 -11.13 4.00
C ALA A 42 12.04 -12.19 3.98
N LEU A 43 12.39 -13.45 3.69
CA LEU A 43 11.40 -14.54 3.68
C LEU A 43 10.86 -14.84 5.08
N LEU A 44 11.71 -14.73 6.09
CA LEU A 44 11.33 -14.98 7.47
C LEU A 44 10.45 -13.85 8.03
N TRP A 45 10.72 -12.60 7.65
CA TRP A 45 9.86 -11.46 7.96
C TRP A 45 8.46 -11.67 7.41
N LEU A 46 8.32 -12.05 6.14
CA LEU A 46 7.01 -12.34 5.55
C LEU A 46 6.29 -13.45 6.32
N HIS A 47 6.96 -14.58 6.54
CA HIS A 47 6.39 -15.71 7.28
C HIS A 47 5.94 -15.32 8.69
N LYS A 48 6.79 -14.59 9.44
CA LYS A 48 6.45 -14.14 10.80
C LYS A 48 5.33 -13.11 10.81
N THR A 49 5.25 -12.26 9.79
CA THR A 49 4.14 -11.33 9.62
C THR A 49 2.82 -12.07 9.41
N GLU A 50 2.81 -13.13 8.60
CA GLU A 50 1.62 -13.96 8.37
C GLU A 50 1.21 -14.73 9.64
N GLU A 51 2.19 -15.24 10.39
CA GLU A 51 1.98 -15.94 11.67
C GLU A 51 1.29 -15.02 12.70
N VAL A 52 1.85 -13.82 12.92
CA VAL A 52 1.24 -12.80 13.80
C VAL A 52 -0.12 -12.37 13.26
N ARG A 53 -0.26 -12.23 11.93
CA ARG A 53 -1.51 -11.82 11.30
C ARG A 53 -2.64 -12.85 11.46
N ALA A 54 -2.29 -14.13 11.62
CA ALA A 54 -3.25 -15.20 11.88
C ALA A 54 -3.71 -15.23 13.33
N ASP A 55 -2.89 -14.71 14.27
CA ASP A 55 -3.19 -14.69 15.69
C ASP A 55 -4.08 -13.52 16.10
N LYS A 56 -5.36 -13.62 15.73
CA LYS A 56 -6.37 -12.61 16.05
C LYS A 56 -6.71 -12.52 17.54
N ALA A 57 -6.28 -13.47 18.37
CA ALA A 57 -6.60 -13.49 19.78
C ALA A 57 -5.78 -12.45 20.57
N HIS A 58 -4.61 -12.06 20.07
CA HIS A 58 -3.64 -11.26 20.82
C HIS A 58 -3.42 -9.85 20.24
N TYR A 59 -4.38 -9.29 19.48
CA TYR A 59 -4.28 -7.92 18.97
C TYR A 59 -4.68 -6.83 19.96
N ALA A 60 -5.14 -7.19 21.16
CA ALA A 60 -5.65 -6.22 22.10
C ALA A 60 -4.63 -5.10 22.37
N ARG A 61 -5.14 -3.86 22.50
CA ARG A 61 -4.29 -2.66 22.59
C ARG A 61 -3.31 -2.72 23.75
N ASN A 62 -3.72 -3.32 24.87
CA ASN A 62 -2.91 -3.48 26.08
C ASN A 62 -1.75 -4.48 25.91
N ILE A 63 -1.83 -5.40 24.94
CA ILE A 63 -0.77 -6.38 24.66
C ILE A 63 0.22 -5.78 23.67
N THR A 64 -0.29 -5.19 22.60
CA THR A 64 0.54 -4.88 21.42
C THR A 64 0.74 -3.40 21.13
N GLY A 65 -0.11 -2.53 21.68
CA GLY A 65 -0.21 -1.11 21.30
C GLY A 65 -1.07 -0.86 20.06
N ASP A 66 -1.69 -1.88 19.47
CA ASP A 66 -2.62 -1.72 18.36
C ASP A 66 -3.89 -0.97 18.82
N ILE A 67 -3.99 0.31 18.46
CA ILE A 67 -5.14 1.14 18.82
C ILE A 67 -6.45 0.76 18.10
N TYR A 68 -6.37 -0.03 17.04
CA TYR A 68 -7.51 -0.49 16.24
C TYR A 68 -7.85 -1.96 16.48
N GLU A 69 -7.03 -2.69 17.25
CA GLU A 69 -7.19 -4.11 17.60
C GLU A 69 -7.45 -5.00 16.38
N SER A 70 -6.83 -4.66 15.25
CA SER A 70 -7.11 -5.24 13.93
C SER A 70 -5.92 -5.96 13.31
N GLY A 71 -4.78 -5.95 13.99
CA GLY A 71 -3.54 -6.58 13.53
C GLY A 71 -2.76 -5.72 12.54
N TRP A 72 -2.97 -4.40 12.49
CA TRP A 72 -2.25 -3.53 11.54
C TRP A 72 -0.74 -3.49 11.83
N ILE A 73 -0.36 -3.71 13.09
CA ILE A 73 1.01 -3.81 13.59
C ILE A 73 1.72 -5.13 13.24
N SER A 74 1.03 -6.12 12.64
CA SER A 74 1.57 -7.47 12.46
C SER A 74 2.89 -7.49 11.67
N GLU A 75 3.05 -6.57 10.72
CA GLU A 75 4.28 -6.44 9.95
C GLU A 75 5.45 -5.95 10.81
N MET A 76 5.19 -5.03 11.75
CA MET A 76 6.21 -4.52 12.65
C MET A 76 6.65 -5.58 13.66
N TYR A 77 5.72 -6.36 14.20
CA TYR A 77 6.04 -7.48 15.09
C TYR A 77 6.70 -8.64 14.34
N GLY A 78 6.21 -8.97 13.13
CA GLY A 78 6.82 -9.95 12.25
C GLY A 78 8.27 -9.60 11.92
N TYR A 79 8.58 -8.30 11.79
CA TYR A 79 9.94 -7.83 11.65
C TYR A 79 10.80 -8.20 12.86
N SER A 80 10.39 -7.79 14.06
CA SER A 80 11.19 -8.03 15.28
C SER A 80 11.35 -9.52 15.58
N PHE A 81 10.32 -10.33 15.37
CA PHE A 81 10.41 -11.78 15.56
C PHE A 81 11.32 -12.44 14.53
N GLY A 82 11.21 -12.07 13.25
CA GLY A 82 12.12 -12.59 12.23
C GLY A 82 13.58 -12.20 12.49
N ALA A 83 13.83 -11.01 13.02
CA ALA A 83 15.17 -10.55 13.38
C ALA A 83 15.72 -11.36 14.56
N ALA A 84 14.90 -11.60 15.58
CA ALA A 84 15.23 -12.42 16.75
C ALA A 84 15.58 -13.87 16.36
N GLU A 85 14.83 -14.49 15.45
CA GLU A 85 15.10 -15.84 14.94
C GLU A 85 16.46 -15.98 14.24
N LEU A 86 16.98 -14.88 13.68
CA LEU A 86 18.30 -14.83 13.05
C LEU A 86 19.37 -14.25 13.98
N ASN A 87 19.02 -13.95 15.24
CA ASN A 87 19.86 -13.28 16.22
C ASN A 87 20.46 -11.96 15.68
N LEU A 88 19.71 -11.23 14.86
CA LEU A 88 20.06 -9.89 14.40
C LEU A 88 19.81 -8.90 15.54
N ARG A 89 20.82 -8.09 15.87
CA ARG A 89 20.77 -7.12 16.98
C ARG A 89 20.67 -5.70 16.45
N HIS A 90 19.81 -4.90 17.08
CA HIS A 90 19.54 -3.55 16.62
C HIS A 90 20.49 -2.51 17.23
N GLY A 91 21.06 -1.66 16.38
CA GLY A 91 21.68 -0.41 16.81
C GLY A 91 20.65 0.72 16.76
N ILE A 92 20.38 1.38 17.89
CA ILE A 92 19.44 2.51 17.94
C ILE A 92 20.19 3.81 17.61
N ASN A 93 19.85 4.44 16.50
CA ASN A 93 20.34 5.77 16.14
C ASN A 93 19.18 6.78 16.14
N ARG A 94 19.33 7.87 16.90
CA ARG A 94 18.32 8.93 17.03
C ARG A 94 18.47 10.05 15.99
N GLU A 95 19.57 10.06 15.25
CA GLU A 95 19.94 11.14 14.33
C GLU A 95 19.45 10.92 12.89
N ILE A 96 18.86 9.75 12.60
CA ILE A 96 18.50 9.36 11.23
C ILE A 96 17.09 9.81 10.86
N LEU A 97 16.15 9.68 11.79
CA LEU A 97 14.72 9.85 11.52
C LEU A 97 14.08 10.77 12.54
N ILE A 98 13.20 11.64 12.05
CA ILE A 98 12.33 12.48 12.86
C ILE A 98 10.89 12.42 12.35
N TYR A 99 9.94 12.53 13.27
CA TYR A 99 8.54 12.80 12.93
C TYR A 99 8.34 14.31 12.80
N PRO A 100 7.75 14.81 11.70
CA PRO A 100 7.23 16.17 11.66
C PRO A 100 6.36 16.47 12.89
N GLY A 101 6.40 17.71 13.38
CA GLY A 101 5.75 18.11 14.63
C GLY A 101 6.54 17.79 15.91
N TYR A 102 7.73 17.17 15.81
CA TYR A 102 8.61 16.94 16.96
C TYR A 102 9.76 17.96 16.93
N VAL A 103 10.17 18.44 18.10
CA VAL A 103 11.32 19.34 18.23
C VAL A 103 12.60 18.57 17.85
N PRO A 104 13.39 19.06 16.89
CA PRO A 104 14.62 18.38 16.48
C PRO A 104 15.70 18.47 17.54
N GLU A 105 16.52 17.41 17.66
CA GLU A 105 17.70 17.44 18.52
C GLU A 105 18.73 18.45 17.97
N PRO A 106 19.34 19.32 18.80
CA PRO A 106 20.28 20.34 18.34
C PRO A 106 21.46 19.74 17.56
N GLY A 107 21.74 20.30 16.38
CA GLY A 107 22.87 19.89 15.52
C GLY A 107 22.65 18.62 14.70
N VAL A 108 21.51 17.94 14.85
CA VAL A 108 21.19 16.72 14.11
C VAL A 108 20.68 17.05 12.71
N LYS A 109 21.22 16.35 11.70
CA LYS A 109 20.77 16.43 10.30
C LYS A 109 20.04 15.14 9.92
N TYR A 110 18.73 15.13 10.19
CA TYR A 110 17.88 14.00 9.88
C TYR A 110 17.87 13.68 8.38
N ARG A 111 17.83 12.38 8.06
CA ARG A 111 17.80 11.87 6.68
C ARG A 111 16.42 11.39 6.25
N VAL A 112 15.55 11.11 7.22
CA VAL A 112 14.21 10.53 7.00
C VAL A 112 13.16 11.30 7.79
N PHE A 113 12.13 11.78 7.09
CA PHE A 113 10.90 12.24 7.72
C PHE A 113 9.87 11.09 7.77
N HIS A 114 9.41 10.75 8.97
CA HIS A 114 8.35 9.77 9.17
C HIS A 114 7.02 10.49 9.41
N TYR A 115 6.25 10.73 8.36
CA TYR A 115 4.98 11.47 8.41
C TYR A 115 3.77 10.55 8.62
N GLY A 116 3.88 9.65 9.59
CA GLY A 116 2.86 8.63 9.87
C GLY A 116 1.76 9.08 10.83
N LEU A 117 1.95 10.22 11.48
CA LEU A 117 1.03 10.82 12.47
C LEU A 117 0.66 12.23 12.01
N GLU A 118 -0.46 12.73 12.54
CA GLU A 118 -0.82 14.15 12.36
C GLU A 118 0.25 15.08 12.94
N PHE A 119 0.51 16.18 12.24
CA PHE A 119 1.29 17.30 12.75
C PHE A 119 0.64 18.64 12.38
N VAL A 120 0.92 19.67 13.19
CA VAL A 120 0.26 20.98 13.12
C VAL A 120 1.31 22.09 13.03
N VAL A 121 1.05 23.07 12.17
CA VAL A 121 1.83 24.31 12.03
C VAL A 121 0.85 25.48 12.00
N GLY A 122 0.76 26.22 13.11
CA GLY A 122 -0.23 27.29 13.27
C GLY A 122 -1.67 26.78 13.12
N ASN A 123 -2.40 27.30 12.13
CA ASN A 123 -3.78 26.90 11.81
C ASN A 123 -3.89 25.80 10.73
N TRP A 124 -2.74 25.31 10.25
CA TRP A 124 -2.67 24.28 9.24
C TRP A 124 -2.26 22.95 9.89
N SER A 125 -2.85 21.84 9.47
CA SER A 125 -2.42 20.50 9.89
C SER A 125 -2.35 19.54 8.71
N PHE A 126 -1.58 18.47 8.90
CA PHE A 126 -1.49 17.39 7.94
C PHE A 126 -1.53 16.05 8.65
N ASP A 127 -2.48 15.21 8.23
CA ASP A 127 -2.53 13.78 8.55
C ASP A 127 -2.70 13.00 7.25
N LYS A 128 -1.78 12.07 6.99
CA LYS A 128 -1.82 11.18 5.83
C LYS A 128 -3.11 10.37 5.76
N ALA A 129 -3.68 9.98 6.89
CA ALA A 129 -4.90 9.17 6.96
C ALA A 129 -6.10 9.87 6.30
N ASN A 130 -6.17 11.20 6.38
CA ASN A 130 -7.25 12.00 5.77
C ASN A 130 -7.27 11.94 4.24
N TRP A 131 -6.21 11.43 3.61
CA TRP A 131 -6.06 11.38 2.14
C TRP A 131 -6.12 9.97 1.58
N ARG A 132 -6.51 8.97 2.39
CA ARG A 132 -6.53 7.55 1.99
C ARG A 132 -7.39 7.29 0.74
N ASP A 133 -8.50 7.99 0.62
CA ASP A 133 -9.46 7.84 -0.48
C ASP A 133 -9.31 8.92 -1.57
N SER A 134 -8.31 9.80 -1.44
CA SER A 134 -8.03 10.84 -2.42
C SER A 134 -7.11 10.34 -3.52
N ASP A 135 -7.57 10.39 -4.78
CA ASP A 135 -6.73 10.05 -5.92
C ASP A 135 -5.82 11.23 -6.31
N LEU A 136 -4.68 11.33 -5.62
CA LEU A 136 -3.66 12.36 -5.89
C LEU A 136 -2.69 11.95 -7.02
N VAL A 137 -2.70 10.67 -7.42
CA VAL A 137 -1.72 10.09 -8.34
C VAL A 137 -2.24 10.07 -9.77
N ASN A 138 -3.50 9.72 -10.00
CA ASN A 138 -4.07 9.66 -11.34
C ASN A 138 -4.79 10.95 -11.74
N LYS A 139 -5.28 11.72 -10.76
CA LYS A 139 -5.82 13.05 -11.06
C LYS A 139 -4.67 14.02 -11.32
N CYS A 140 -4.52 14.45 -12.57
CA CYS A 140 -3.45 15.34 -12.96
C CYS A 140 -3.37 16.59 -12.07
N TRP A 141 -2.14 16.87 -11.64
CA TRP A 141 -1.80 18.03 -10.80
C TRP A 141 -2.49 18.07 -9.44
N ALA A 142 -3.13 16.99 -9.02
CA ALA A 142 -3.62 16.87 -7.66
C ALA A 142 -2.44 16.82 -6.68
N LYS A 143 -2.62 17.50 -5.54
CA LYS A 143 -1.62 17.66 -4.50
C LYS A 143 -2.29 17.77 -3.13
N PHE A 144 -1.52 17.62 -2.06
CA PHE A 144 -1.95 17.93 -0.71
C PHE A 144 -2.11 19.46 -0.53
N PRO A 145 -2.82 19.93 0.51
CA PRO A 145 -2.90 21.35 0.84
C PRO A 145 -1.51 21.93 1.00
N ASP A 146 -1.30 23.14 0.48
CA ASP A 146 -0.02 23.80 0.64
C ASP A 146 0.20 24.15 2.12
N PRO A 147 1.39 23.87 2.67
CA PRO A 147 1.74 24.32 4.01
C PRO A 147 1.92 25.85 4.03
N PRO A 148 1.87 26.48 5.23
CA PRO A 148 2.09 27.91 5.37
C PRO A 148 3.47 28.34 4.85
N ASP A 149 3.60 29.63 4.54
CA ASP A 149 4.88 30.22 4.14
C ASP A 149 5.83 30.27 5.37
N PRO A 150 7.06 29.73 5.29
CA PRO A 150 8.03 29.82 6.38
C PRO A 150 8.26 31.22 6.94
N SER A 151 8.12 32.26 6.11
CA SER A 151 8.27 33.67 6.54
C SER A 151 7.14 34.16 7.46
N THR A 152 6.05 33.40 7.57
CA THR A 152 4.91 33.72 8.45
C THR A 152 5.00 33.06 9.83
N LEU A 153 6.04 32.25 10.07
CA LEU A 153 6.23 31.57 11.35
C LEU A 153 6.68 32.53 12.45
N ASP A 154 6.24 32.24 13.68
CA ASP A 154 6.75 32.90 14.86
C ASP A 154 8.19 32.45 15.14
N ALA A 155 9.09 33.43 15.31
CA ALA A 155 10.51 33.21 15.59
C ALA A 155 10.87 33.46 17.07
N SER A 156 9.86 33.57 17.95
CA SER A 156 10.05 33.81 19.38
C SER A 156 10.68 32.62 20.12
N ASP A 157 10.43 31.40 19.65
CA ASP A 157 10.93 30.14 20.20
C ASP A 157 11.60 29.33 19.10
N ASP A 158 12.92 29.10 19.22
CA ASP A 158 13.72 28.40 18.21
C ASP A 158 13.33 26.92 18.09
N ASP A 159 12.96 26.25 19.18
CA ASP A 159 12.56 24.84 19.16
C ASP A 159 11.26 24.67 18.36
N ILE A 160 10.30 25.57 18.58
CA ILE A 160 9.04 25.62 17.83
C ILE A 160 9.29 25.99 16.37
N LEU A 161 10.15 26.99 16.11
CA LEU A 161 10.48 27.42 14.76
C LEU A 161 11.12 26.29 13.95
N GLN A 162 12.12 25.60 14.50
CA GLN A 162 12.80 24.50 13.81
C GLN A 162 11.84 23.32 13.55
N ARG A 163 11.00 22.97 14.53
CA ARG A 163 9.95 21.95 14.37
C ARG A 163 9.02 22.31 13.20
N ASP A 164 8.54 23.54 13.14
CA ASP A 164 7.57 23.99 12.14
C ASP A 164 8.21 24.08 10.75
N LEU A 165 9.47 24.53 10.65
CA LEU A 165 10.23 24.54 9.40
C LEU A 165 10.40 23.13 8.82
N LEU A 166 10.78 22.15 9.63
CA LEU A 166 10.90 20.74 9.19
C LEU A 166 9.54 20.17 8.77
N SER A 167 8.47 20.55 9.47
CA SER A 167 7.11 20.12 9.18
C SER A 167 6.61 20.67 7.84
N ILE A 168 6.87 21.95 7.57
CA ILE A 168 6.61 22.59 6.28
C ILE A 168 7.44 21.92 5.17
N GLU A 169 8.72 21.66 5.42
CA GLU A 169 9.59 20.99 4.45
C GLU A 169 9.03 19.63 4.05
N CYS A 170 8.58 18.82 5.02
CA CYS A 170 7.96 17.53 4.75
C CYS A 170 6.78 17.65 3.77
N ALA A 171 5.82 18.53 4.05
CA ALA A 171 4.65 18.72 3.18
C ALA A 171 5.01 19.29 1.80
N LYS A 172 5.96 20.23 1.73
CA LYS A 172 6.47 20.76 0.45
C LYS A 172 7.10 19.65 -0.39
N LYS A 173 7.89 18.75 0.21
CA LYS A 173 8.54 17.65 -0.49
C LYS A 173 7.54 16.63 -1.02
N LEU A 174 6.46 16.35 -0.29
CA LEU A 174 5.36 15.51 -0.78
C LEU A 174 4.70 16.12 -2.02
N ASN A 175 4.38 17.42 -1.99
CA ASN A 175 3.78 18.12 -3.13
C ASN A 175 4.74 18.24 -4.33
N GLU A 176 6.03 18.47 -4.08
CA GLU A 176 7.08 18.49 -5.11
C GLU A 176 7.18 17.12 -5.81
N ALA A 177 7.15 16.02 -5.05
CA ALA A 177 7.19 14.67 -5.60
C ALA A 177 5.96 14.36 -6.48
N LEU A 178 4.76 14.77 -6.05
CA LEU A 178 3.53 14.64 -6.84
C LEU A 178 3.61 15.48 -8.13
N TYR A 179 4.08 16.72 -8.05
CA TYR A 179 4.28 17.57 -9.23
C TYR A 179 5.22 16.90 -10.24
N LEU A 180 6.39 16.42 -9.79
CA LEU A 180 7.35 15.73 -10.65
C LEU A 180 6.77 14.44 -11.25
N TYR A 181 5.96 13.72 -10.49
CA TYR A 181 5.26 12.54 -10.98
C TYR A 181 4.28 12.88 -12.11
N HIS A 182 3.41 13.88 -11.92
CA HIS A 182 2.44 14.34 -12.92
C HIS A 182 3.13 14.89 -14.17
N LYS A 183 4.22 15.62 -13.99
CA LYS A 183 5.07 16.10 -15.09
C LYS A 183 5.63 14.94 -15.92
N ARG A 184 6.16 13.89 -15.27
CA ARG A 184 6.64 12.68 -15.97
C ARG A 184 5.54 11.89 -16.68
N ARG A 185 4.30 11.99 -16.20
CA ARG A 185 3.12 11.41 -16.86
C ARG A 185 2.58 12.23 -18.02
N ASN A 186 3.22 13.36 -18.37
CA ASN A 186 2.75 14.29 -19.40
C ASN A 186 1.30 14.73 -19.16
N CYS A 187 0.95 15.02 -17.91
CA CYS A 187 -0.35 15.60 -17.59
C CYS A 187 -0.58 16.89 -18.41
N PRO A 188 -1.78 17.10 -18.98
CA PRO A 188 -2.08 18.30 -19.77
C PRO A 188 -1.83 19.56 -18.94
N ASP A 189 -1.23 20.59 -19.54
CA ASP A 189 -1.01 21.86 -18.84
C ASP A 189 -2.34 22.37 -18.28
N PRO A 190 -2.44 22.68 -16.97
CA PRO A 190 -3.67 23.24 -16.39
C PRO A 190 -4.19 24.45 -17.17
N ASN A 191 -3.29 25.25 -17.75
CA ASN A 191 -3.58 26.44 -18.53
C ASN A 191 -3.98 26.15 -19.99
N SER A 192 -3.79 24.91 -20.47
CA SER A 192 -4.24 24.47 -21.79
C SER A 192 -5.70 24.01 -21.80
N LEU A 193 -6.17 23.44 -20.69
CA LEU A 193 -7.58 23.02 -20.52
C LEU A 193 -8.55 24.20 -20.44
N SER A 194 -8.08 25.36 -19.96
CA SER A 194 -8.89 26.59 -19.99
C SER A 194 -9.04 27.11 -21.43
N LYS A 195 -7.99 27.10 -22.26
CA LYS A 195 -8.05 27.57 -23.66
C LYS A 195 -9.04 26.77 -24.51
N SER A 196 -9.12 25.44 -24.37
CA SER A 196 -10.08 24.64 -25.13
C SER A 196 -11.55 24.97 -24.81
N ALA A 197 -11.86 25.41 -23.59
CA ALA A 197 -13.21 25.82 -23.21
C ALA A 197 -13.60 27.17 -23.83
N TRP A 198 -12.64 28.09 -23.97
CA TRP A 198 -12.83 29.36 -24.66
C TRP A 198 -12.98 29.15 -26.17
N ASP A 199 -12.14 28.33 -26.80
CA ASP A 199 -12.19 28.06 -28.24
C ASP A 199 -13.49 27.36 -28.68
N THR A 200 -14.01 26.44 -27.85
CA THR A 200 -15.31 25.80 -28.11
C THR A 200 -16.47 26.79 -27.98
N ALA A 201 -16.36 27.77 -27.07
CA ALA A 201 -17.38 28.82 -26.88
C ALA A 201 -17.34 29.87 -28.00
N THR A 202 -16.16 30.25 -28.51
CA THR A 202 -16.02 31.15 -29.66
C THR A 202 -16.45 30.49 -30.97
N GLU A 203 -16.15 29.21 -31.22
CA GLU A 203 -16.69 28.48 -32.39
C GLU A 203 -18.22 28.36 -32.34
N ALA A 204 -18.79 28.03 -31.19
CA ALA A 204 -20.24 27.97 -31.01
C ALA A 204 -20.92 29.34 -31.17
N THR A 205 -20.23 30.43 -30.82
CA THR A 205 -20.72 31.80 -30.97
C THR A 205 -20.60 32.30 -32.42
N MET A 206 -19.55 31.90 -33.15
CA MET A 206 -19.39 32.22 -34.57
C MET A 206 -20.35 31.42 -35.46
N SER A 207 -20.62 30.16 -35.13
CA SER A 207 -21.57 29.32 -35.85
C SER A 207 -23.03 29.83 -35.73
N ARG A 208 -23.41 30.39 -34.57
CA ARG A 208 -24.74 31.01 -34.37
C ARG A 208 -24.92 32.36 -35.06
N LYS A 209 -23.83 33.04 -35.46
CA LYS A 209 -23.90 34.38 -36.06
C LYS A 209 -24.13 34.36 -37.57
N PHE A 210 -24.05 33.20 -38.22
CA PHE A 210 -24.19 33.06 -39.68
C PHE A 210 -25.56 32.52 -40.16
N GLY A 211 -26.55 32.44 -39.26
CA GLY A 211 -27.87 31.92 -39.61
C GLY A 211 -28.99 32.61 -38.84
N ARG A 212 -29.34 33.84 -39.23
CA ARG A 212 -30.70 34.39 -39.14
C ARG A 212 -30.74 35.82 -39.70
N PHE A 213 -31.18 35.92 -40.95
CA PHE A 213 -31.82 37.12 -41.46
C PHE A 213 -33.32 36.85 -41.58
N GLU A 214 -34.09 37.90 -41.32
CA GLU A 214 -35.53 38.10 -41.58
C GLU A 214 -36.55 37.68 -40.50
N GLY A 215 -37.45 38.62 -40.17
CA GLY A 215 -38.73 38.32 -39.51
C GLY A 215 -39.10 39.08 -38.23
N SER A 216 -39.01 40.40 -38.26
CA SER A 216 -39.64 41.44 -37.43
C SER A 216 -40.93 41.20 -36.59
N TYR A 217 -40.98 41.94 -35.46
CA TYR A 217 -42.11 42.65 -34.79
C TYR A 217 -42.71 42.15 -33.45
N VAL A 218 -42.39 42.96 -32.41
CA VAL A 218 -43.26 43.56 -31.35
C VAL A 218 -43.66 42.77 -30.09
N ALA A 219 -43.04 43.21 -28.98
CA ALA A 219 -43.52 43.47 -27.59
C ALA A 219 -44.53 42.53 -26.90
N ARG A 220 -44.23 42.07 -25.68
CA ARG A 220 -44.48 42.73 -24.36
C ARG A 220 -44.43 41.71 -23.19
N SER A 221 -43.78 42.13 -22.11
CA SER A 221 -43.94 41.80 -20.66
C SER A 221 -44.49 40.45 -20.15
N ASP A 222 -43.66 39.86 -19.29
CA ASP A 222 -43.91 39.31 -17.93
C ASP A 222 -44.80 38.09 -17.61
N HIS A 223 -44.14 37.22 -16.82
CA HIS A 223 -44.60 36.46 -15.65
C HIS A 223 -45.28 35.08 -15.80
N GLY A 224 -44.52 34.06 -15.33
CA GLY A 224 -44.94 32.72 -14.84
C GLY A 224 -45.28 31.69 -15.93
N PRO A 225 -45.18 30.36 -15.70
CA PRO A 225 -45.24 29.67 -14.40
C PRO A 225 -44.28 28.45 -14.21
N MET A 226 -44.19 27.98 -12.96
CA MET A 226 -44.32 26.59 -12.49
C MET A 226 -43.58 25.43 -13.20
N ASN A 227 -42.70 24.77 -12.42
CA ASN A 227 -42.31 23.35 -12.37
C ASN A 227 -42.67 22.42 -13.55
N ILE A 228 -41.66 21.71 -14.08
CA ILE A 228 -41.66 20.25 -14.24
C ILE A 228 -40.22 19.77 -14.51
N SER A 229 -39.82 18.76 -13.74
CA SER A 229 -38.65 17.91 -13.90
C SER A 229 -38.45 17.38 -15.32
N LYS A 230 -37.23 17.43 -15.86
CA LYS A 230 -36.77 16.47 -16.88
C LYS A 230 -35.26 16.25 -16.82
N GLN A 231 -34.95 15.04 -16.38
CA GLN A 231 -33.79 14.21 -16.69
C GLN A 231 -33.15 14.58 -18.04
N SER A 232 -31.86 14.96 -18.02
CA SER A 232 -31.06 15.15 -19.24
C SER A 232 -29.97 14.09 -19.26
N SER A 233 -30.08 13.22 -20.26
CA SER A 233 -29.15 12.18 -20.66
C SER A 233 -27.80 12.75 -21.10
N LEU A 234 -26.71 12.25 -20.53
CA LEU A 234 -25.33 12.41 -21.02
C LEU A 234 -25.09 11.54 -22.27
N PRO A 235 -24.15 11.94 -23.16
CA PRO A 235 -24.11 11.46 -24.54
C PRO A 235 -23.53 10.05 -24.65
N VAL A 236 -24.21 9.24 -25.48
CA VAL A 236 -23.76 7.93 -25.95
C VAL A 236 -22.61 8.11 -26.93
N VAL A 237 -21.38 7.93 -26.45
CA VAL A 237 -20.25 7.54 -27.30
C VAL A 237 -19.34 6.61 -26.48
N THR A 238 -19.49 5.29 -26.68
CA THR A 238 -18.42 4.27 -26.88
C THR A 238 -18.91 2.82 -26.75
N ASP A 239 -20.06 2.45 -27.34
CA ASP A 239 -20.52 1.04 -27.30
C ASP A 239 -19.79 0.09 -28.26
N ARG A 240 -18.99 0.63 -29.21
CA ARG A 240 -18.35 -0.20 -30.25
C ARG A 240 -17.03 -0.86 -29.79
N ALA A 241 -16.32 -0.27 -28.84
CA ALA A 241 -15.01 -0.77 -28.38
C ALA A 241 -15.12 -1.79 -27.22
N PHE A 242 -16.17 -1.73 -26.41
CA PHE A 242 -16.37 -2.66 -25.28
C PHE A 242 -17.00 -4.00 -25.69
N SER A 243 -17.68 -4.05 -26.84
CA SER A 243 -18.26 -5.28 -27.36
C SER A 243 -17.18 -6.26 -27.82
N SER A 244 -16.17 -5.80 -28.59
CA SER A 244 -15.12 -6.68 -29.13
C SER A 244 -14.23 -7.32 -28.06
N PHE A 245 -13.92 -6.58 -26.98
CA PHE A 245 -13.10 -7.08 -25.88
C PHE A 245 -13.81 -8.17 -25.06
N ARG A 246 -15.13 -8.03 -24.87
CA ARG A 246 -15.96 -9.01 -24.16
C ARG A 246 -16.07 -10.34 -24.92
N PHE A 247 -16.21 -10.31 -26.25
CA PHE A 247 -16.25 -11.53 -27.06
C PHE A 247 -14.91 -12.28 -27.06
N TRP A 248 -13.79 -11.57 -27.06
CA TRP A 248 -12.46 -12.20 -26.99
C TRP A 248 -12.22 -12.90 -25.64
N LEU A 249 -12.61 -12.26 -24.53
CA LEU A 249 -12.52 -12.86 -23.19
C LEU A 249 -13.40 -14.13 -23.07
N VAL A 250 -14.62 -14.09 -23.61
CA VAL A 250 -15.52 -15.26 -23.61
C VAL A 250 -14.96 -16.39 -24.46
N GLY A 251 -14.35 -16.09 -25.61
CA GLY A 251 -13.66 -17.07 -26.44
C GLY A 251 -12.51 -17.75 -25.69
N LEU A 252 -11.62 -16.97 -25.06
CA LEU A 252 -10.50 -17.48 -24.27
C LEU A 252 -10.96 -18.39 -23.11
N TRP A 253 -12.02 -18.00 -22.41
CA TRP A 253 -12.62 -18.81 -21.36
C TRP A 253 -13.17 -20.14 -21.89
N ALA A 254 -13.90 -20.11 -23.00
CA ALA A 254 -14.46 -21.32 -23.60
C ALA A 254 -13.36 -22.30 -24.07
N PHE A 255 -12.29 -21.79 -24.69
CA PHE A 255 -11.15 -22.62 -25.10
C PHE A 255 -10.40 -23.23 -23.92
N SER A 256 -10.23 -22.48 -22.83
CA SER A 256 -9.58 -22.98 -21.61
C SER A 256 -10.39 -24.12 -20.96
N VAL A 257 -11.71 -23.93 -20.84
CA VAL A 257 -12.62 -24.95 -20.27
C VAL A 257 -12.66 -26.20 -21.13
N LEU A 258 -12.78 -26.07 -22.46
CA LEU A 258 -12.78 -27.21 -23.38
C LEU A 258 -11.44 -27.95 -23.37
N GLY A 259 -10.32 -27.22 -23.33
CA GLY A 259 -8.98 -27.79 -23.21
C GLY A 259 -8.81 -28.58 -21.91
N PHE A 260 -9.26 -28.02 -20.79
CA PHE A 260 -9.22 -28.69 -19.49
C PHE A 260 -10.06 -29.97 -19.47
N LEU A 261 -11.28 -29.94 -20.04
CA LEU A 261 -12.15 -31.10 -20.15
C LEU A 261 -11.55 -32.21 -21.04
N ALA A 262 -10.89 -31.84 -22.15
CA ALA A 262 -10.19 -32.79 -23.01
C ALA A 262 -9.02 -33.48 -22.28
N VAL A 263 -8.21 -32.72 -21.53
CA VAL A 263 -7.13 -33.28 -20.70
C VAL A 263 -7.68 -34.22 -19.64
N MET A 264 -8.77 -33.82 -18.96
CA MET A 264 -9.42 -34.67 -17.96
C MET A 264 -9.97 -35.96 -18.59
N LEU A 265 -10.60 -35.90 -19.76
CA LEU A 265 -11.06 -37.08 -20.50
C LEU A 265 -9.91 -38.03 -20.85
N VAL A 266 -8.76 -37.51 -21.31
CA VAL A 266 -7.57 -38.32 -21.59
C VAL A 266 -7.02 -38.99 -20.32
N VAL A 267 -6.98 -38.26 -19.19
CA VAL A 267 -6.54 -38.82 -17.90
C VAL A 267 -7.51 -39.89 -17.38
N PHE A 268 -8.82 -39.68 -17.52
CA PHE A 268 -9.83 -40.67 -17.10
C PHE A 268 -9.87 -41.91 -18.00
N LEU A 269 -9.67 -41.75 -19.31
CA LEU A 269 -9.53 -42.88 -20.26
C LEU A 269 -8.22 -43.64 -20.05
N GLY A 270 -7.11 -42.94 -19.78
CA GLY A 270 -5.82 -43.54 -19.43
C GLY A 270 -5.85 -44.31 -18.10
N ARG A 271 -6.64 -43.84 -17.12
CA ARG A 271 -6.86 -44.56 -15.85
C ARG A 271 -7.76 -45.79 -16.00
N ARG A 272 -8.70 -45.79 -16.95
CA ARG A 272 -9.55 -46.97 -17.24
C ARG A 272 -8.81 -48.12 -17.92
N GLY A 273 -7.66 -47.86 -18.55
CA GLY A 273 -6.76 -48.88 -19.10
C GLY A 273 -5.90 -49.63 -18.07
N ARG A 274 -5.89 -49.21 -16.80
CA ARG A 274 -5.20 -49.91 -15.69
C ARG A 274 -6.19 -50.44 -14.67
N GLY A 275 -7.03 -51.38 -15.10
CA GLY A 275 -7.90 -52.15 -14.23
C GLY A 275 -7.48 -53.62 -14.13
N ARG A 276 -7.12 -54.04 -12.91
CA ARG A 276 -6.94 -55.41 -12.36
C ARG A 276 -5.53 -55.99 -12.38
N LYS A 277 -4.78 -55.73 -11.30
CA LYS A 277 -3.96 -56.78 -10.67
C LYS A 277 -4.32 -56.92 -9.18
N THR A 278 -5.07 -57.99 -8.99
CA THR A 278 -5.43 -58.78 -7.82
C THR A 278 -4.43 -58.73 -6.65
N LYS A 279 -4.98 -58.63 -5.42
CA LYS A 279 -4.32 -58.96 -4.15
C LYS A 279 -3.68 -60.36 -4.23
N ASN A 280 -2.45 -60.51 -3.75
CA ASN A 280 -1.95 -61.78 -3.23
C ASN A 280 -1.01 -61.56 -2.04
N TYR A 281 -1.35 -62.26 -0.97
CA TYR A 281 -0.61 -62.43 0.26
C TYR A 281 0.23 -63.71 0.11
N LYS A 282 1.55 -63.68 0.37
CA LYS A 282 2.32 -64.81 0.95
C LYS A 282 3.80 -64.50 1.17
N SER A 283 4.26 -64.92 2.34
CA SER A 283 5.63 -64.94 2.86
C SER A 283 6.51 -66.06 2.27
N LYS A 284 7.84 -65.84 2.22
CA LYS A 284 8.94 -66.82 2.49
C LYS A 284 10.27 -66.02 2.51
N ARG A 285 10.99 -65.91 3.66
CA ARG A 285 12.18 -66.70 4.11
C ARG A 285 13.25 -66.86 3.01
N ARG A 286 14.57 -66.69 3.18
CA ARG A 286 15.53 -66.72 4.33
C ARG A 286 16.90 -66.18 3.80
N SER A 287 17.63 -65.36 4.57
CA SER A 287 18.93 -65.65 5.25
C SER A 287 20.25 -65.28 4.52
N TYR A 288 20.91 -64.29 5.14
CA TYR A 288 22.34 -63.88 5.27
C TYR A 288 23.38 -65.04 5.39
N PRO A 289 24.72 -64.83 5.24
CA PRO A 289 25.50 -63.90 6.09
C PRO A 289 26.73 -63.17 5.50
N GLY A 290 27.13 -62.15 6.24
CA GLY A 290 28.36 -61.36 6.05
C GLY A 290 28.45 -60.24 7.09
N THR A 291 28.57 -60.62 8.36
CA THR A 291 28.85 -59.80 9.55
C THR A 291 30.30 -59.31 9.58
N LEU A 292 30.53 -58.06 9.96
CA LEU A 292 31.39 -57.73 11.11
C LEU A 292 31.00 -56.38 11.71
N ASP A 293 30.64 -56.42 12.98
CA ASP A 293 30.44 -55.30 13.90
C ASP A 293 31.74 -54.50 14.15
N SER A 294 31.59 -53.23 14.52
CA SER A 294 32.09 -52.76 15.83
C SER A 294 31.43 -51.44 16.21
N ASN A 295 30.58 -51.52 17.23
CA ASN A 295 30.26 -50.41 18.12
C ASN A 295 31.52 -49.98 18.89
N GLY A 296 31.59 -48.69 19.24
CA GLY A 296 32.56 -48.15 20.17
C GLY A 296 32.09 -46.80 20.69
N HIS A 297 31.16 -46.84 21.64
CA HIS A 297 30.85 -45.74 22.55
C HIS A 297 31.92 -45.77 23.65
N ASP A 298 32.61 -44.67 23.91
CA ASP A 298 33.16 -44.41 25.25
C ASP A 298 33.32 -42.91 25.49
N ARG A 299 32.97 -42.55 26.73
CA ARG A 299 33.06 -41.24 27.36
C ARG A 299 34.43 -41.07 28.03
N ASP A 300 34.65 -39.81 28.45
CA ASP A 300 35.60 -39.33 29.47
C ASP A 300 37.01 -38.93 29.01
N MET A 301 37.19 -37.64 28.70
CA MET A 301 37.99 -36.66 29.46
C MET A 301 37.76 -35.24 28.91
#